data_AF-A0AAD6F8B5-F1
#
_entry.id   AF-A0AAD6F8B5-F1
#
_cell.length_a   1.000
_cell.length_b   1.000
_cell.length_c   1.000
_cell.angle_alpha   90.00
_cell.angle_beta   90.00
_cell.angle_gamma   90.00
#
_symmetry.space_group_name_H-M   'P 1'
#
loop_
_entity.id
_entity.type
_entity.pdbx_description
1 polymer ?
#
loop_
_entity_poly.entity_id
_entity_poly.type
_entity_poly.pdbx_seq_one_letter_code
_entity_poly.pdbx_strand_id
1 'polypeptide(L)'
;PVFQIACHHFARSFEPVCLSGLFNMSDSLSSPSVTSGAGGWSPLDSDHYQWLQVDLGSRKQVSSVATQGRYSSSDWTTRYRLLYSDTGRNWKPYHQDGNIWAFSGNSNSESSVRHELQPGIVARFLRLVPLDWSEEGRIGLRIEVYGCSYWAGVINFDGLGVISYRFKVKKMKIIKDVIALRFKTSESEGVILHGEGQQGDYITLELRMAKLLMQINLGSNQYGSILGHTSVTTGSLLDDNHWHSVVIERYRRNVNFTLDRHTQHFRTNGEFDHLDLDYELSFGGMPYSGKPVGAGRKNFKGCMESINYNGDNITDLARRKKIDTSSFRNLSFFCVETHSFPVFFNATSFLQLPGRANHDTLSVSFQFRTWNPEGLLLFSNLDDGTLEISLEDSKVGVHLNLTQETGNQRVDLSSGESVYSFIQKLYDMLE
;
A
#
# COMPACT_ATOMS: atom_id res chain seq x y z
N PRO A 1 2.34 -24.94 9.09
CA PRO A 1 3.39 -24.80 10.13
C PRO A 1 3.94 -23.36 10.17
N VAL A 2 3.72 -22.64 11.27
CA VAL A 2 4.30 -21.31 11.53
C VAL A 2 5.34 -21.49 12.63
N PHE A 3 6.60 -21.17 12.35
CA PHE A 3 7.68 -21.25 13.33
C PHE A 3 7.81 -19.90 14.05
N GLN A 4 7.84 -19.91 15.38
CA GLN A 4 7.89 -18.72 16.25
C GLN A 4 9.29 -18.54 16.84
N ILE A 5 9.87 -17.35 16.69
CA ILE A 5 11.23 -17.00 17.13
C ILE A 5 11.17 -16.24 18.47
N ALA A 6 11.95 -16.67 19.47
CA ALA A 6 12.17 -15.95 20.73
C ALA A 6 13.23 -14.83 20.56
N CYS A 7 12.91 -13.60 21.00
CA CYS A 7 13.82 -12.44 20.96
C CYS A 7 14.36 -12.10 22.36
N HIS A 8 15.67 -11.88 22.50
CA HIS A 8 16.26 -11.24 23.70
C HIS A 8 16.39 -9.72 23.51
N HIS A 9 15.80 -8.96 24.44
CA HIS A 9 15.81 -7.50 24.48
C HIS A 9 17.14 -6.95 25.03
N PHE A 10 17.73 -5.98 24.34
CA PHE A 10 18.58 -4.96 24.97
C PHE A 10 18.11 -3.59 24.47
N ALA A 11 17.88 -2.66 25.40
CA ALA A 11 17.44 -1.30 25.13
C ALA A 11 18.40 -0.29 25.76
N ARG A 12 18.92 0.66 24.96
CA ARG A 12 18.78 2.13 25.12
C ARG A 12 19.72 2.90 24.18
N SER A 13 19.31 4.16 23.96
CA SER A 13 19.97 5.31 23.32
C SER A 13 20.08 5.38 21.79
N PHE A 14 19.39 6.42 21.30
CA PHE A 14 19.55 7.27 20.11
C PHE A 14 20.63 6.90 19.07
N GLU A 15 20.19 6.91 17.80
CA GLU A 15 20.79 6.37 16.56
C GLU A 15 20.67 4.85 16.42
N PRO A 16 20.07 4.32 15.32
CA PRO A 16 19.99 2.89 15.10
C PRO A 16 21.37 2.37 14.69
N VAL A 17 22.23 2.12 15.67
CA VAL A 17 23.40 1.27 15.49
C VAL A 17 22.87 -0.16 15.33
N CYS A 18 22.89 -0.65 14.10
CA CYS A 18 22.55 -2.02 13.76
C CYS A 18 23.54 -2.99 14.41
N LEU A 19 23.24 -3.48 15.61
CA LEU A 19 23.84 -4.72 16.09
C LEU A 19 23.25 -5.84 15.23
N SER A 20 24.10 -6.56 14.49
CA SER A 20 23.71 -7.73 13.71
C SER A 20 23.04 -8.77 14.62
N GLY A 21 21.71 -8.74 14.70
CA GLY A 21 20.94 -9.70 15.47
C GLY A 21 20.76 -10.98 14.66
N LEU A 22 21.36 -12.08 15.12
CA LEU A 22 20.96 -13.42 14.73
C LEU A 22 19.56 -13.68 15.34
N PHE A 23 18.53 -13.82 14.50
CA PHE A 23 17.22 -14.25 14.97
C PHE A 23 17.20 -15.78 15.04
N ASN A 24 17.48 -16.32 16.22
CA ASN A 24 17.49 -17.75 16.46
C ASN A 24 16.05 -18.31 16.40
N MET A 25 15.77 -19.23 15.48
CA MET A 25 14.57 -20.06 15.56
C MET A 25 14.67 -20.93 16.80
N SER A 26 14.00 -20.52 17.87
CA SER A 26 13.84 -21.34 19.06
C SER A 26 12.90 -22.50 18.75
N ASP A 27 13.39 -23.73 19.01
CA ASP A 27 12.65 -24.99 18.92
C ASP A 27 11.29 -24.94 19.64
N SER A 28 10.20 -24.96 18.88
CA SER A 28 8.90 -25.41 19.36
C SER A 28 8.33 -26.44 18.39
N LEU A 29 8.87 -27.65 18.53
CA LEU A 29 8.52 -28.84 17.77
C LEU A 29 7.22 -29.44 18.29
N SER A 30 6.10 -29.24 17.59
CA SER A 30 4.92 -30.09 17.72
C SER A 30 4.15 -30.26 16.39
N SER A 31 4.62 -31.25 15.61
CA SER A 31 3.94 -32.16 14.65
C SER A 31 3.16 -31.63 13.41
N PRO A 32 2.82 -32.50 12.42
CA PRO A 32 3.33 -33.85 12.14
C PRO A 32 4.28 -33.88 10.93
N SER A 33 5.26 -34.79 10.98
CA SER A 33 6.35 -35.06 10.00
C SER A 33 7.60 -34.15 10.03
N VAL A 34 8.10 -33.84 11.23
CA VAL A 34 9.54 -33.63 11.42
C VAL A 34 10.17 -35.02 11.52
N THR A 35 11.01 -35.42 10.57
CA THR A 35 11.84 -36.62 10.73
C THR A 35 12.93 -36.30 11.76
N SER A 36 12.67 -36.77 12.99
CA SER A 36 13.55 -36.76 14.17
C SER A 36 14.95 -37.27 13.85
N GLY A 37 15.90 -36.38 13.54
CA GLY A 37 17.32 -36.76 13.49
C GLY A 37 18.28 -35.78 12.83
N ALA A 38 17.82 -34.91 11.93
CA ALA A 38 18.69 -34.01 11.18
C ALA A 38 18.09 -32.60 11.15
N GLY A 39 18.59 -31.70 12.00
CA GLY A 39 18.10 -30.33 12.17
C GLY A 39 17.87 -29.63 10.83
N GLY A 40 16.64 -29.16 10.59
CA GLY A 40 16.21 -28.51 9.36
C GLY A 40 14.76 -28.83 8.98
N TRP A 41 14.18 -27.98 8.13
CA TRP A 41 12.86 -28.16 7.53
C TRP A 41 12.97 -28.91 6.20
N SER A 42 12.07 -29.86 5.99
CA SER A 42 11.80 -30.54 4.71
C SER A 42 10.30 -30.74 4.61
N PRO A 43 9.66 -30.41 3.48
CA PRO A 43 8.25 -30.74 3.26
C PRO A 43 8.09 -32.26 3.06
N LEU A 44 6.84 -32.73 3.17
CA LEU A 44 6.48 -34.12 2.90
C LEU A 44 6.68 -34.45 1.42
N ASP A 45 6.11 -33.60 0.57
CA ASP A 45 6.19 -33.66 -0.89
C ASP A 45 7.19 -32.61 -1.39
N SER A 46 7.99 -32.97 -2.39
CA SER A 46 8.89 -32.02 -3.07
C SER A 46 8.25 -31.56 -4.37
N ASP A 47 7.45 -30.51 -4.28
CA ASP A 47 6.79 -29.85 -5.41
C ASP A 47 6.98 -28.33 -5.36
N HIS A 48 6.48 -27.64 -6.38
CA HIS A 48 6.61 -26.19 -6.55
C HIS A 48 5.58 -25.38 -5.73
N TYR A 49 4.80 -26.03 -4.86
CA TYR A 49 3.80 -25.39 -4.00
C TYR A 49 4.28 -25.27 -2.54
N GLN A 50 5.45 -25.83 -2.23
CA GLN A 50 6.03 -25.80 -0.90
C GLN A 50 6.61 -24.42 -0.54
N TRP A 51 6.57 -24.09 0.75
CA TRP A 51 7.23 -22.91 1.29
C TRP A 51 7.58 -23.10 2.77
N LEU A 52 8.67 -22.46 3.19
CA LEU A 52 9.01 -22.30 4.61
C LEU A 52 8.64 -20.88 5.05
N GLN A 53 7.74 -20.77 6.03
CA GLN A 53 7.33 -19.47 6.59
C GLN A 53 7.97 -19.24 7.95
N VAL A 54 8.48 -18.03 8.12
CA VAL A 54 9.09 -17.54 9.36
C VAL A 54 8.26 -16.36 9.89
N ASP A 55 7.82 -16.43 11.15
CA ASP A 55 7.27 -15.27 11.88
C ASP A 55 8.35 -14.67 12.78
N LEU A 56 8.75 -13.43 12.49
CA LEU A 56 9.75 -12.67 13.26
C LEU A 56 9.16 -12.06 14.56
N GLY A 57 7.88 -12.29 14.85
CA GLY A 57 7.13 -11.80 16.00
C GLY A 57 6.72 -10.33 15.92
N SER A 58 7.60 -9.47 15.39
CA SER A 58 7.34 -8.05 15.13
C SER A 58 7.91 -7.65 13.77
N ARG A 59 7.55 -6.47 13.25
CA ARG A 59 8.22 -5.92 12.06
C ARG A 59 9.71 -5.74 12.35
N LYS A 60 10.55 -6.25 11.45
CA LYS A 60 12.00 -6.14 11.46
C LYS A 60 12.46 -5.53 10.15
N GLN A 61 13.57 -4.81 10.19
CA GLN A 61 14.32 -4.42 8.99
C GLN A 61 15.34 -5.53 8.72
N VAL A 62 14.99 -6.40 7.78
CA VAL A 62 15.79 -7.56 7.37
C VAL A 62 16.83 -7.10 6.35
N SER A 63 18.10 -7.39 6.64
CA SER A 63 19.25 -7.01 5.81
C SER A 63 19.90 -8.19 5.09
N SER A 64 19.79 -9.41 5.62
CA SER A 64 20.29 -10.60 4.93
C SER A 64 19.57 -11.87 5.35
N VAL A 65 19.61 -12.87 4.47
CA VAL A 65 19.13 -14.23 4.74
C VAL A 65 20.25 -15.20 4.42
N ALA A 66 20.48 -16.17 5.32
CA ALA A 66 21.37 -17.29 5.05
C ALA A 66 20.58 -18.60 5.01
N THR A 67 20.90 -19.45 4.05
CA THR A 67 20.31 -20.79 3.90
C THR A 67 21.39 -21.86 4.01
N GLN A 68 21.03 -23.01 4.53
CA GLN A 68 21.86 -24.20 4.62
C GLN A 68 20.99 -25.43 4.29
N GLY A 69 21.53 -26.46 3.66
CA GLY A 69 20.79 -27.70 3.45
C GLY A 69 20.50 -28.43 4.77
N ARG A 70 19.63 -29.43 4.76
CA ARG A 70 19.32 -30.21 5.96
C ARG A 70 20.54 -31.04 6.38
N TYR A 71 20.84 -31.08 7.68
CA TYR A 71 22.08 -31.66 8.21
C TYR A 71 22.29 -33.13 7.78
N SER A 72 23.51 -33.47 7.33
CA SER A 72 23.89 -34.86 7.02
C SER A 72 22.90 -35.59 6.08
N SER A 73 22.29 -34.89 5.13
CA SER A 73 21.40 -35.47 4.12
C SER A 73 21.71 -34.98 2.70
N SER A 74 21.04 -35.58 1.70
CA SER A 74 20.99 -35.08 0.33
C SER A 74 19.91 -34.01 0.10
N ASP A 75 19.22 -33.58 1.16
CA ASP A 75 18.08 -32.64 1.07
C ASP A 75 18.58 -31.18 1.18
N TRP A 76 18.66 -30.47 0.04
CA TRP A 76 18.96 -29.03 0.02
C TRP A 76 18.27 -28.32 -1.15
N THR A 77 17.92 -27.06 -0.93
CA THR A 77 17.37 -26.17 -1.97
C THR A 77 18.48 -25.46 -2.72
N THR A 78 18.53 -25.60 -4.04
CA THR A 78 19.55 -25.01 -4.92
C THR A 78 19.14 -23.65 -5.46
N ARG A 79 17.82 -23.36 -5.55
CA ARG A 79 17.28 -22.04 -5.90
C ARG A 79 15.98 -21.75 -5.18
N TYR A 80 15.76 -20.50 -4.78
CA TYR A 80 14.53 -20.10 -4.08
C TYR A 80 14.13 -18.64 -4.35
N ARG A 81 12.86 -18.32 -4.08
CA ARG A 81 12.36 -16.93 -4.01
C ARG A 81 12.06 -16.55 -2.57
N LEU A 82 12.23 -15.27 -2.25
CA LEU A 82 11.83 -14.69 -0.97
C LEU A 82 10.55 -13.89 -1.16
N LEU A 83 9.52 -14.19 -0.38
CA LEU A 83 8.33 -13.37 -0.21
C LEU A 83 8.31 -12.79 1.21
N TYR A 84 7.70 -11.62 1.38
CA TYR A 84 7.59 -10.97 2.67
C TYR A 84 6.21 -10.34 2.89
N SER A 85 5.81 -10.24 4.16
CA SER A 85 4.52 -9.68 4.54
C SER A 85 4.56 -9.07 5.95
N ASP A 86 3.71 -8.09 6.20
CA ASP A 86 3.45 -7.61 7.57
C ASP A 86 2.37 -8.45 8.27
N THR A 87 1.52 -9.14 7.50
CA THR A 87 0.25 -9.74 7.99
C THR A 87 0.23 -11.26 7.87
N GLY A 88 1.13 -11.83 7.07
CA GLY A 88 1.17 -13.27 6.75
C GLY A 88 0.13 -13.68 5.70
N ARG A 89 -0.61 -12.72 5.13
CA ARG A 89 -1.66 -12.97 4.11
C ARG A 89 -1.39 -12.24 2.79
N ASN A 90 -1.05 -10.94 2.86
CA ASN A 90 -0.72 -10.15 1.68
C ASN A 90 0.80 -10.21 1.43
N TRP A 91 1.22 -11.10 0.53
CA TRP A 91 2.63 -11.41 0.28
C TRP A 91 3.19 -10.61 -0.89
N LYS A 92 4.32 -9.95 -0.67
CA LYS A 92 5.07 -9.25 -1.71
C LYS A 92 6.34 -10.03 -2.06
N PRO A 93 6.61 -10.32 -3.34
CA PRO A 93 7.89 -10.88 -3.72
C PRO A 93 9.03 -9.88 -3.47
N TYR A 94 10.22 -10.40 -3.17
CA TYR A 94 11.43 -9.60 -3.14
C TYR A 94 11.86 -9.27 -4.58
N HIS A 95 12.03 -7.97 -4.85
CA HIS A 95 12.52 -7.48 -6.14
C HIS A 95 13.94 -6.92 -6.04
N GLN A 96 14.76 -7.27 -7.02
CA GLN A 96 16.08 -6.72 -7.25
C GLN A 96 16.19 -6.34 -8.72
N ASP A 97 16.69 -5.13 -8.98
CA ASP A 97 16.78 -4.54 -10.32
C ASP A 97 15.45 -4.57 -11.10
N GLY A 98 14.33 -4.35 -10.38
CA GLY A 98 12.97 -4.35 -10.93
C GLY A 98 12.34 -5.74 -11.09
N ASN A 99 13.12 -6.81 -11.00
CA ASN A 99 12.66 -8.18 -11.27
C ASN A 99 12.39 -8.98 -9.99
N ILE A 100 11.44 -9.92 -10.05
CA ILE A 100 11.25 -10.91 -8.97
C ILE A 100 12.52 -11.76 -8.88
N TRP A 101 13.24 -11.62 -7.78
CA TRP A 101 14.57 -12.19 -7.67
C TRP A 101 14.52 -13.68 -7.29
N ALA A 102 15.36 -14.48 -7.94
CA ALA A 102 15.61 -15.87 -7.60
C ALA A 102 17.03 -16.00 -7.03
N PHE A 103 17.13 -16.35 -5.76
CA PHE A 103 18.40 -16.55 -5.08
C PHE A 103 19.00 -17.90 -5.44
N SER A 104 20.32 -17.93 -5.61
CA SER A 104 21.07 -19.18 -5.65
C SER A 104 21.22 -19.70 -4.22
N GLY A 105 20.71 -20.90 -3.97
CA GLY A 105 20.74 -21.58 -2.69
C GLY A 105 22.00 -22.41 -2.50
N ASN A 106 21.83 -23.58 -1.90
CA ASN A 106 22.90 -24.44 -1.42
C ASN A 106 23.34 -25.47 -2.47
N SER A 107 24.59 -25.90 -2.39
CA SER A 107 25.16 -26.98 -3.21
C SER A 107 25.39 -28.29 -2.43
N ASN A 108 25.19 -28.26 -1.11
CA ASN A 108 25.30 -29.40 -0.21
C ASN A 108 24.55 -29.12 1.10
N SER A 109 24.53 -30.10 2.00
CA SER A 109 23.94 -29.98 3.33
C SER A 109 24.77 -29.15 4.32
N GLU A 110 26.08 -29.00 4.14
CA GLU A 110 26.98 -28.48 5.19
C GLU A 110 27.33 -26.99 5.06
N SER A 111 27.37 -26.43 3.86
CA SER A 111 27.77 -25.03 3.63
C SER A 111 26.60 -24.06 3.75
N SER A 112 26.79 -22.96 4.50
CA SER A 112 25.83 -21.86 4.58
C SER A 112 26.05 -20.88 3.42
N VAL A 113 24.97 -20.51 2.72
CA VAL A 113 24.97 -19.50 1.66
C VAL A 113 24.21 -18.29 2.15
N ARG A 114 24.85 -17.12 2.17
CA ARG A 114 24.27 -15.87 2.68
C ARG A 114 24.12 -14.86 1.56
N HIS A 115 22.95 -14.22 1.51
CA HIS A 115 22.64 -13.13 0.59
C HIS A 115 22.30 -11.86 1.35
N GLU A 116 22.97 -10.77 1.03
CA GLU A 116 22.57 -9.43 1.44
C GLU A 116 21.41 -8.95 0.60
N LEU A 117 20.39 -8.41 1.25
CA LEU A 117 19.23 -7.82 0.59
C LEU A 117 19.56 -6.37 0.25
N GLN A 118 19.67 -6.08 -1.04
CA GLN A 118 19.89 -4.74 -1.56
C GLN A 118 18.70 -4.32 -2.46
N PRO A 119 17.78 -3.49 -1.94
CA PRO A 119 17.73 -2.95 -0.57
C PRO A 119 17.10 -3.92 0.43
N GLY A 120 17.36 -3.69 1.72
CA GLY A 120 16.71 -4.41 2.81
C GLY A 120 15.18 -4.25 2.80
N ILE A 121 14.49 -5.17 3.46
CA ILE A 121 13.03 -5.20 3.55
C ILE A 121 12.54 -4.98 4.98
N VAL A 122 11.41 -4.31 5.13
CA VAL A 122 10.69 -4.24 6.41
C VAL A 122 9.52 -5.21 6.35
N ALA A 123 9.53 -6.22 7.22
CA ALA A 123 8.49 -7.24 7.26
C ALA A 123 8.39 -7.89 8.64
N ARG A 124 7.26 -8.53 8.94
CA ARG A 124 7.13 -9.44 10.09
C ARG A 124 7.27 -10.91 9.67
N PHE A 125 6.73 -11.26 8.51
CA PHE A 125 6.72 -12.62 8.00
C PHE A 125 7.58 -12.72 6.74
N LEU A 126 8.32 -13.82 6.64
CA LEU A 126 9.06 -14.21 5.45
C LEU A 126 8.59 -15.57 4.96
N ARG A 127 8.62 -15.78 3.65
CA ARG A 127 8.42 -17.08 3.01
C ARG A 127 9.55 -17.36 2.06
N LEU A 128 10.21 -18.49 2.23
CA LEU A 128 11.13 -19.04 1.26
C LEU A 128 10.37 -20.04 0.43
N VAL A 129 10.29 -19.79 -0.87
CA VAL A 129 9.62 -20.64 -1.85
C VAL A 129 10.71 -21.33 -2.67
N PRO A 130 10.97 -22.62 -2.44
CA PRO A 130 11.90 -23.40 -3.25
C PRO A 130 11.49 -23.34 -4.73
N LEU A 131 12.48 -23.16 -5.60
CA LEU A 131 12.31 -23.27 -7.05
C LEU A 131 12.95 -24.55 -7.56
N ASP A 132 14.18 -24.84 -7.12
CA ASP A 132 14.94 -26.02 -7.50
C ASP A 132 15.64 -26.61 -6.24
N TRP A 133 15.92 -27.91 -6.24
CA TRP A 133 16.56 -28.63 -5.15
C TRP A 133 17.55 -29.69 -5.67
N SER A 134 18.23 -30.38 -4.75
CA SER A 134 19.18 -31.45 -5.05
C SER A 134 18.57 -32.53 -5.95
N GLU A 135 19.31 -32.95 -6.99
CA GLU A 135 18.90 -34.05 -7.88
C GLU A 135 18.90 -35.41 -7.14
N GLU A 136 19.74 -35.56 -6.12
CA GLU A 136 19.92 -36.79 -5.34
C GLU A 136 19.06 -36.82 -4.06
N GLY A 137 18.24 -35.79 -3.83
CA GLY A 137 17.48 -35.66 -2.58
C GLY A 137 16.20 -34.83 -2.73
N ARG A 138 15.75 -34.25 -1.62
CA ARG A 138 14.50 -33.46 -1.55
C ARG A 138 14.75 -32.00 -1.21
N ILE A 139 13.67 -31.24 -1.11
CA ILE A 139 13.71 -29.89 -0.55
C ILE A 139 14.18 -29.96 0.92
N GLY A 140 15.25 -29.24 1.25
CA GLY A 140 15.76 -29.14 2.61
C GLY A 140 16.31 -27.75 2.91
N LEU A 141 15.91 -27.18 4.05
CA LEU A 141 16.31 -25.84 4.46
C LEU A 141 16.57 -25.74 5.96
N ARG A 142 17.69 -25.14 6.31
CA ARG A 142 17.94 -24.39 7.54
C ARG A 142 18.09 -22.93 7.14
N ILE A 143 17.54 -22.03 7.93
CA ILE A 143 17.56 -20.60 7.62
C ILE A 143 17.98 -19.78 8.82
N GLU A 144 18.78 -18.76 8.57
CA GLU A 144 19.03 -17.67 9.50
C GLU A 144 18.62 -16.35 8.85
N VAL A 145 17.92 -15.53 9.61
CA VAL A 145 17.49 -14.20 9.19
C VAL A 145 18.25 -13.17 10.01
N TYR A 146 18.80 -12.17 9.34
CA TYR A 146 19.58 -11.10 9.95
C TYR A 146 18.88 -9.77 9.75
N GLY A 147 18.85 -8.95 10.79
CA GLY A 147 18.24 -7.63 10.72
C GLY A 147 18.14 -6.97 12.09
N CYS A 148 17.37 -5.89 12.14
CA CYS A 148 17.12 -5.11 13.35
C CYS A 148 15.64 -4.97 13.63
N SER A 149 15.29 -4.71 14.90
CA SER A 149 13.92 -4.34 15.26
C SER A 149 13.53 -3.03 14.59
N TYR A 150 12.38 -3.03 13.90
CA TYR A 150 11.88 -1.85 13.22
C TYR A 150 10.77 -1.21 14.05
N TRP A 151 11.07 -0.04 14.62
CA TRP A 151 10.14 0.73 15.44
C TRP A 151 9.76 2.01 14.69
N ALA A 152 8.92 1.92 13.67
CA ALA A 152 8.30 3.12 13.12
C ALA A 152 7.01 3.43 13.89
N GLY A 153 6.79 4.70 14.23
CA GLY A 153 5.48 5.12 14.69
C GLY A 153 4.51 5.01 13.52
N VAL A 154 3.50 4.17 13.65
CA VAL A 154 2.39 4.11 12.71
C VAL A 154 1.26 4.96 13.26
N ILE A 155 0.49 5.61 12.40
CA ILE A 155 -0.77 6.27 12.75
C ILE A 155 -1.85 5.72 11.82
N ASN A 156 -2.97 5.32 12.40
CA ASN A 156 -4.14 4.89 11.65
C ASN A 156 -5.06 6.07 11.35
N PHE A 157 -5.43 6.23 10.09
CA PHE A 157 -6.38 7.23 9.60
C PHE A 157 -7.67 6.52 9.18
N ASP A 158 -8.79 6.94 9.74
CA ASP A 158 -10.12 6.39 9.51
C ASP A 158 -10.94 7.16 8.45
N GLY A 159 -10.33 8.16 7.82
CA GLY A 159 -11.00 9.12 6.94
C GLY A 159 -11.63 10.32 7.67
N LEU A 160 -11.56 10.37 9.00
CA LEU A 160 -12.06 11.50 9.79
C LEU A 160 -10.92 12.27 10.45
N GLY A 161 -9.94 11.56 11.01
CA GLY A 161 -8.79 12.17 11.68
C GLY A 161 -7.83 12.88 10.71
N VAL A 162 -7.47 14.12 11.04
CA VAL A 162 -6.48 14.93 10.32
C VAL A 162 -5.45 15.44 11.31
N ILE A 163 -4.15 15.30 10.99
CA ILE A 163 -3.08 15.87 11.82
C ILE A 163 -2.79 17.27 11.30
N SER A 164 -2.93 18.29 12.15
CA SER A 164 -2.62 19.68 11.79
C SER A 164 -1.28 20.09 12.40
N TYR A 165 -0.26 20.25 11.54
CA TYR A 165 1.07 20.72 11.93
C TYR A 165 1.18 22.23 11.72
N ARG A 166 1.23 23.00 12.82
CA ARG A 166 1.40 24.45 12.78
C ARG A 166 2.88 24.82 12.85
N PHE A 167 3.34 25.65 11.93
CA PHE A 167 4.68 26.20 11.90
C PHE A 167 4.90 27.16 13.07
N LYS A 168 6.14 27.20 13.57
CA LYS A 168 6.54 28.11 14.66
C LYS A 168 6.45 29.59 14.25
N VAL A 169 6.52 29.89 12.96
CA VAL A 169 6.48 31.24 12.40
C VAL A 169 5.24 31.37 11.51
N LYS A 170 4.43 32.41 11.74
CA LYS A 170 3.11 32.60 11.09
C LYS A 170 3.15 32.87 9.58
N LYS A 171 4.29 33.33 9.06
CA LYS A 171 4.51 33.52 7.61
C LYS A 171 5.87 32.92 7.28
N MET A 172 5.86 31.82 6.53
CA MET A 172 7.08 31.21 6.02
C MET A 172 7.09 31.33 4.49
N LYS A 173 8.13 31.98 3.97
CA LYS A 173 8.49 31.90 2.55
C LYS A 173 9.38 30.69 2.37
N ILE A 174 8.79 29.55 2.06
CA ILE A 174 9.54 28.30 2.07
C ILE A 174 10.25 28.15 0.73
N ILE A 175 11.59 28.10 0.74
CA ILE A 175 12.42 27.90 -0.46
C ILE A 175 12.78 26.42 -0.63
N LYS A 176 12.83 25.67 0.48
CA LYS A 176 13.20 24.26 0.50
C LYS A 176 12.18 23.48 1.34
N ASP A 177 11.66 22.40 0.76
CA ASP A 177 10.82 21.43 1.46
C ASP A 177 11.43 20.04 1.32
N VAL A 178 11.45 19.30 2.43
CA VAL A 178 11.71 17.87 2.46
C VAL A 178 10.54 17.22 3.20
N ILE A 179 9.65 16.58 2.45
CA ILE A 179 8.51 15.83 2.98
C ILE A 179 8.81 14.36 2.75
N ALA A 180 8.77 13.55 3.80
CA ALA A 180 8.92 12.11 3.69
C ALA A 180 7.85 11.41 4.53
N LEU A 181 7.21 10.37 3.97
CA LEU A 181 6.27 9.51 4.68
C LEU A 181 6.18 8.16 3.98
N ARG A 182 5.66 7.16 4.69
CA ARG A 182 5.20 5.92 4.07
C ARG A 182 3.72 5.76 4.33
N PHE A 183 2.98 5.30 3.34
CA PHE A 183 1.54 5.06 3.46
C PHE A 183 1.17 3.64 3.04
N LYS A 184 0.06 3.15 3.54
CA LYS A 184 -0.56 1.87 3.20
C LYS A 184 -2.07 2.04 3.20
N THR A 185 -2.74 1.66 2.12
CA THR A 185 -4.21 1.77 2.00
C THR A 185 -4.77 0.74 1.03
N SER A 186 -6.08 0.51 1.13
CA SER A 186 -6.91 -0.20 0.14
C SER A 186 -7.91 0.72 -0.56
N GLU A 187 -7.85 2.02 -0.29
CA GLU A 187 -8.71 3.03 -0.92
C GLU A 187 -7.99 3.64 -2.11
N SER A 188 -8.67 3.74 -3.25
CA SER A 188 -8.11 4.28 -4.50
C SER A 188 -8.08 5.81 -4.53
N GLU A 189 -8.68 6.47 -3.53
CA GLU A 189 -8.77 7.92 -3.38
C GLU A 189 -8.50 8.35 -1.93
N GLY A 190 -7.85 9.50 -1.76
CA GLY A 190 -7.65 10.09 -0.43
C GLY A 190 -6.56 11.15 -0.37
N VAL A 191 -6.84 12.28 0.28
CA VAL A 191 -5.86 13.35 0.50
C VAL A 191 -4.87 12.93 1.59
N ILE A 192 -3.59 12.78 1.22
CA ILE A 192 -2.49 12.37 2.12
C ILE A 192 -1.89 13.59 2.82
N LEU A 193 -1.63 14.65 2.07
CA LEU A 193 -1.02 15.89 2.54
C LEU A 193 -1.71 17.08 1.89
N HIS A 194 -1.94 18.14 2.65
CA HIS A 194 -2.44 19.39 2.11
C HIS A 194 -1.90 20.58 2.90
N GLY A 195 -1.60 21.67 2.21
CA GLY A 195 -1.34 22.97 2.80
C GLY A 195 -1.73 24.04 1.81
N GLU A 196 -2.42 25.08 2.28
CA GLU A 196 -2.88 26.21 1.48
C GLU A 196 -2.57 27.51 2.22
N GLY A 197 -2.18 28.54 1.48
CA GLY A 197 -1.98 29.89 1.98
C GLY A 197 -3.06 30.86 1.51
N GLN A 198 -3.22 31.96 2.23
CA GLN A 198 -4.19 33.03 1.98
C GLN A 198 -4.02 33.66 0.60
N GLN A 199 -2.81 33.57 0.04
CA GLN A 199 -2.47 34.10 -1.28
C GLN A 199 -2.79 33.10 -2.42
N GLY A 200 -3.31 31.91 -2.10
CA GLY A 200 -3.67 30.87 -3.06
C GLY A 200 -2.51 29.93 -3.43
N ASP A 201 -1.37 30.06 -2.77
CA ASP A 201 -0.27 29.09 -2.82
C ASP A 201 -0.69 27.82 -2.12
N TYR A 202 -0.38 26.66 -2.69
CA TYR A 202 -0.72 25.39 -2.05
C TYR A 202 0.21 24.26 -2.48
N ILE A 203 0.21 23.23 -1.66
CA ILE A 203 0.79 21.93 -1.97
C ILE A 203 -0.19 20.85 -1.54
N THR A 204 -0.46 19.88 -2.42
CA THR A 204 -1.37 18.77 -2.14
C THR A 204 -0.76 17.48 -2.67
N LEU A 205 -0.81 16.43 -1.86
CA LEU A 205 -0.52 15.07 -2.25
C LEU A 205 -1.78 14.24 -2.02
N GLU A 206 -2.33 13.63 -3.06
CA GLU A 206 -3.54 12.81 -2.96
C GLU A 206 -3.42 11.53 -3.79
N LEU A 207 -4.11 10.48 -3.34
CA LEU A 207 -4.40 9.33 -4.17
C LEU A 207 -5.61 9.64 -5.05
N ARG A 208 -5.50 9.33 -6.34
CA ARG A 208 -6.59 9.43 -7.31
C ARG A 208 -6.51 8.25 -8.27
N MET A 209 -7.56 7.42 -8.29
CA MET A 209 -7.60 6.19 -9.09
C MET A 209 -6.36 5.30 -8.86
N ALA A 210 -5.99 5.12 -7.59
CA ALA A 210 -4.82 4.33 -7.16
C ALA A 210 -3.46 4.82 -7.72
N LYS A 211 -3.38 6.08 -8.15
CA LYS A 211 -2.14 6.77 -8.52
C LYS A 211 -1.88 7.93 -7.57
N LEU A 212 -0.62 8.29 -7.39
CA LEU A 212 -0.24 9.38 -6.52
C LEU A 212 -0.13 10.67 -7.33
N LEU A 213 -0.95 11.66 -6.96
CA LEU A 213 -1.04 12.96 -7.61
C LEU A 213 -0.45 14.03 -6.68
N MET A 214 0.61 14.70 -7.13
CA MET A 214 1.17 15.88 -6.50
C MET A 214 0.71 17.13 -7.25
N GLN A 215 0.15 18.08 -6.52
CA GLN A 215 -0.22 19.40 -7.02
C GLN A 215 0.49 20.48 -6.21
N ILE A 216 1.05 21.47 -6.89
CA ILE A 216 1.72 22.58 -6.25
C ILE A 216 1.48 23.87 -7.02
N ASN A 217 1.24 24.96 -6.29
CA ASN A 217 1.12 26.31 -6.81
C ASN A 217 2.00 27.24 -5.97
N LEU A 218 2.94 27.93 -6.63
CA LEU A 218 3.85 28.91 -6.02
C LEU A 218 3.41 30.36 -6.30
N GLY A 219 2.19 30.56 -6.80
CA GLY A 219 1.64 31.87 -7.14
C GLY A 219 1.56 32.12 -8.64
N SER A 220 0.69 33.04 -9.05
CA SER A 220 0.46 33.43 -10.46
C SER A 220 0.61 34.95 -10.63
N ASN A 221 1.13 35.40 -11.77
CA ASN A 221 1.28 36.83 -12.06
C ASN A 221 -0.03 37.40 -12.63
N GLN A 222 -0.53 38.48 -12.05
CA GLN A 222 -1.77 39.17 -12.45
C GLN A 222 -1.71 39.80 -13.86
N TYR A 223 -0.51 39.95 -14.45
CA TYR A 223 -0.31 40.59 -15.76
C TYR A 223 0.04 39.62 -16.91
N GLY A 224 0.08 38.30 -16.68
CA GLY A 224 0.49 37.33 -17.70
C GLY A 224 -0.27 36.01 -17.69
N SER A 225 -0.32 35.33 -18.83
CA SER A 225 -0.98 34.02 -19.05
C SER A 225 -0.30 32.83 -18.34
N ILE A 226 0.64 33.06 -17.41
CA ILE A 226 1.44 32.02 -16.77
C ILE A 226 0.78 31.58 -15.46
N LEU A 227 0.08 30.44 -15.50
CA LEU A 227 -0.47 29.79 -14.33
C LEU A 227 0.65 29.13 -13.49
N GLY A 228 0.69 29.40 -12.19
CA GLY A 228 1.65 28.79 -11.25
C GLY A 228 1.38 27.33 -10.91
N HIS A 229 0.19 26.83 -11.25
CA HIS A 229 -0.23 25.47 -10.98
C HIS A 229 0.63 24.44 -11.73
N THR A 230 1.12 23.46 -10.99
CA THR A 230 1.83 22.28 -11.51
C THR A 230 1.17 21.03 -10.94
N SER A 231 0.97 20.03 -11.79
CA SER A 231 0.34 18.77 -11.44
C SER A 231 1.15 17.62 -12.03
N VAL A 232 1.57 16.67 -11.18
CA VAL A 232 2.41 15.54 -11.57
C VAL A 232 1.87 14.27 -10.93
N THR A 233 1.65 13.24 -11.74
CA THR A 233 1.15 11.94 -11.30
C THR A 233 2.25 10.88 -11.42
N THR A 234 2.37 10.02 -10.42
CA THR A 234 3.31 8.88 -10.41
C THR A 234 2.67 7.64 -9.81
N GLY A 235 3.19 6.47 -10.17
CA GLY A 235 2.74 5.17 -9.68
C GLY A 235 1.39 4.70 -10.25
N SER A 236 1.01 3.51 -9.83
CA SER A 236 -0.25 2.81 -10.16
C SER A 236 -0.50 1.70 -9.15
N LEU A 237 -1.76 1.35 -8.91
CA LEU A 237 -2.17 0.27 -8.00
C LEU A 237 -1.61 0.48 -6.57
N LEU A 238 -1.61 1.73 -6.10
CA LEU A 238 -1.12 2.10 -4.76
C LEU A 238 -2.13 1.81 -3.64
N ASP A 239 -3.24 1.18 -3.99
CA ASP A 239 -4.29 0.63 -3.13
C ASP A 239 -4.11 -0.88 -2.89
N ASP A 240 -2.90 -1.41 -3.10
CA ASP A 240 -2.53 -2.82 -2.96
C ASP A 240 -2.42 -3.31 -1.50
N ASN A 241 -2.67 -2.43 -0.52
CA ASN A 241 -2.50 -2.70 0.91
C ASN A 241 -1.06 -3.12 1.29
N HIS A 242 -0.07 -2.63 0.56
CA HIS A 242 1.36 -2.64 0.92
C HIS A 242 1.84 -1.24 1.31
N TRP A 243 3.02 -1.18 1.92
CA TRP A 243 3.66 0.09 2.25
C TRP A 243 4.35 0.67 1.02
N HIS A 244 3.99 1.89 0.67
CA HIS A 244 4.67 2.72 -0.31
C HIS A 244 5.40 3.86 0.37
N SER A 245 6.61 4.18 -0.11
CA SER A 245 7.44 5.28 0.39
C SER A 245 7.33 6.50 -0.52
N VAL A 246 7.11 7.67 0.06
CA VAL A 246 7.06 8.93 -0.67
C VAL A 246 8.09 9.89 -0.10
N VAL A 247 8.91 10.46 -0.97
CA VAL A 247 9.83 11.55 -0.64
C VAL A 247 9.67 12.67 -1.66
N ILE A 248 9.41 13.88 -1.18
CA ILE A 248 9.34 15.09 -1.98
C ILE A 248 10.45 16.01 -1.49
N GLU A 249 11.41 16.29 -2.35
CA GLU A 249 12.46 17.28 -2.10
C GLU A 249 12.29 18.43 -3.09
N ARG A 250 11.91 19.60 -2.60
CA ARG A 250 11.83 20.82 -3.40
C ARG A 250 12.95 21.77 -3.03
N TYR A 251 13.62 22.32 -4.03
CA TYR A 251 14.48 23.48 -3.88
C TYR A 251 14.11 24.52 -4.94
N ARG A 252 13.61 25.67 -4.49
CA ARG A 252 13.00 26.70 -5.34
C ARG A 252 11.89 26.07 -6.18
N ARG A 253 12.06 26.04 -7.50
CA ARG A 253 11.10 25.46 -8.46
C ARG A 253 11.42 24.01 -8.84
N ASN A 254 12.59 23.50 -8.49
CA ASN A 254 12.98 22.14 -8.84
C ASN A 254 12.46 21.16 -7.78
N VAL A 255 11.81 20.09 -8.20
CA VAL A 255 11.21 19.07 -7.34
C VAL A 255 11.74 17.71 -7.74
N ASN A 256 12.24 16.96 -6.76
CA ASN A 256 12.45 15.52 -6.83
C ASN A 256 11.26 14.86 -6.16
N PHE A 257 10.50 14.08 -6.92
CA PHE A 257 9.36 13.34 -6.41
C PHE A 257 9.64 11.83 -6.52
N THR A 258 10.01 11.23 -5.39
CA THR A 258 10.36 9.82 -5.30
C THR A 258 9.19 9.02 -4.74
N LEU A 259 8.71 8.05 -5.54
CA LEU A 259 7.78 7.02 -5.11
C LEU A 259 8.49 5.67 -5.10
N ASP A 260 8.53 5.04 -3.93
CA ASP A 260 9.29 3.85 -3.63
C ASP A 260 10.77 3.99 -3.99
N ARG A 261 11.17 3.56 -5.19
CA ARG A 261 12.55 3.67 -5.72
C ARG A 261 12.66 4.52 -6.98
N HIS A 262 11.53 4.98 -7.52
CA HIS A 262 11.47 5.71 -8.78
C HIS A 262 11.35 7.20 -8.50
N THR A 263 12.33 7.97 -8.97
CA THR A 263 12.34 9.42 -8.81
C THR A 263 11.97 10.10 -10.11
N GLN A 264 10.97 10.98 -10.05
CA GLN A 264 10.60 11.87 -11.13
C GLN A 264 11.09 13.28 -10.80
N HIS A 265 11.90 13.84 -11.70
CA HIS A 265 12.39 15.21 -11.59
C HIS A 265 11.53 16.13 -12.43
N PHE A 266 11.07 17.23 -11.85
CA PHE A 266 10.33 18.25 -12.60
C PHE A 266 10.59 19.64 -12.05
N ARG A 267 10.21 20.64 -12.85
CA ARG A 267 10.25 22.04 -12.46
C ARG A 267 8.83 22.58 -12.43
N THR A 268 8.46 23.29 -11.36
CA THR A 268 7.14 23.92 -11.25
C THR A 268 6.96 25.01 -12.29
N ASN A 269 5.71 25.23 -12.71
CA ASN A 269 5.27 26.34 -13.54
C ASN A 269 5.38 27.68 -12.77
N GLY A 270 5.06 28.80 -13.43
CA GLY A 270 5.16 30.14 -12.84
C GLY A 270 6.57 30.73 -12.84
N GLU A 271 6.77 31.81 -12.09
CA GLU A 271 8.07 32.50 -11.95
C GLU A 271 8.58 32.52 -10.50
N PHE A 272 7.66 32.40 -9.54
CA PHE A 272 7.96 32.40 -8.12
C PHE A 272 8.69 31.14 -7.65
N ASP A 273 9.51 31.28 -6.63
CA ASP A 273 10.37 30.21 -6.08
C ASP A 273 10.09 29.88 -4.60
N HIS A 274 9.22 30.63 -3.95
CA HIS A 274 8.77 30.40 -2.58
C HIS A 274 7.36 29.83 -2.57
N LEU A 275 7.08 28.95 -1.61
CA LEU A 275 5.75 28.48 -1.28
C LEU A 275 5.30 29.22 -0.01
N ASP A 276 4.25 30.03 -0.11
CA ASP A 276 3.69 30.83 1.00
C ASP A 276 2.44 30.14 1.57
N LEU A 277 2.60 29.28 2.58
CA LEU A 277 1.49 28.61 3.28
C LEU A 277 1.01 29.41 4.50
N ASP A 278 -0.28 29.27 4.86
CA ASP A 278 -0.90 29.89 6.03
C ASP A 278 -0.59 29.14 7.31
N TYR A 279 0.70 29.11 7.66
CA TYR A 279 1.25 28.57 8.90
C TYR A 279 0.93 27.11 9.24
N GLU A 280 0.13 26.38 8.46
CA GLU A 280 -0.24 25.00 8.76
C GLU A 280 -0.12 24.06 7.56
N LEU A 281 0.18 22.81 7.88
CA LEU A 281 0.24 21.68 6.96
C LEU A 281 -0.55 20.53 7.58
N SER A 282 -1.44 19.92 6.80
CA SER A 282 -2.31 18.83 7.26
C SER A 282 -1.91 17.49 6.66
N PHE A 283 -1.97 16.44 7.47
CA PHE A 283 -1.77 15.06 7.02
C PHE A 283 -3.03 14.23 7.27
N GLY A 284 -3.37 13.36 6.31
CA GLY A 284 -4.53 12.49 6.36
C GLY A 284 -5.84 13.11 5.83
N GLY A 285 -5.82 14.37 5.44
CA GLY A 285 -6.99 15.07 4.93
C GLY A 285 -6.83 16.57 4.91
N MET A 286 -7.92 17.27 4.59
CA MET A 286 -8.02 18.73 4.65
C MET A 286 -8.77 19.14 5.93
N PRO A 287 -8.29 20.11 6.71
CA PRO A 287 -8.99 20.60 7.89
C PRO A 287 -10.30 21.29 7.47
N TYR A 288 -11.37 21.07 8.24
CA TYR A 288 -12.76 21.44 7.90
C TYR A 288 -13.06 22.95 7.80
N SER A 289 -12.05 23.82 7.92
CA SER A 289 -12.21 25.27 8.04
C SER A 289 -11.79 26.00 6.75
N GLY A 290 -12.69 26.10 5.78
CA GLY A 290 -12.48 27.00 4.65
C GLY A 290 -13.29 26.74 3.38
N LYS A 291 -14.63 26.65 3.47
CA LYS A 291 -15.57 26.37 2.35
C LYS A 291 -15.39 24.97 1.71
N PRO A 292 -16.47 24.32 1.24
CA PRO A 292 -16.37 23.11 0.46
C PRO A 292 -15.84 23.46 -0.95
N VAL A 293 -14.53 23.68 -1.08
CA VAL A 293 -13.89 23.80 -2.39
C VAL A 293 -13.76 22.39 -2.96
N GLY A 294 -14.82 21.97 -3.65
CA GLY A 294 -14.93 20.70 -4.35
C GLY A 294 -15.69 19.65 -3.56
N ALA A 295 -17.00 19.54 -3.83
CA ALA A 295 -17.75 18.32 -3.58
C ALA A 295 -17.01 17.13 -4.22
N GLY A 296 -16.28 16.33 -3.43
CA GLY A 296 -15.69 15.08 -3.92
C GLY A 296 -14.35 14.63 -3.33
N ARG A 297 -13.56 15.49 -2.67
CA ARG A 297 -12.28 15.06 -2.09
C ARG A 297 -12.48 14.30 -0.78
N LYS A 298 -12.07 13.03 -0.76
CA LYS A 298 -12.10 12.17 0.44
C LYS A 298 -10.81 12.35 1.23
N ASN A 299 -10.92 12.32 2.55
CA ASN A 299 -9.75 12.21 3.43
C ASN A 299 -9.11 10.82 3.30
N PHE A 300 -7.83 10.72 3.63
CA PHE A 300 -7.12 9.45 3.57
C PHE A 300 -7.62 8.49 4.64
N LYS A 301 -7.81 7.24 4.24
CA LYS A 301 -8.10 6.12 5.13
C LYS A 301 -7.05 5.03 4.89
N GLY A 302 -6.44 4.56 5.95
CA GLY A 302 -5.29 3.66 5.90
C GLY A 302 -4.28 4.00 6.99
N CYS A 303 -3.02 3.69 6.75
CA CYS A 303 -1.95 3.87 7.73
C CYS A 303 -0.84 4.72 7.15
N MET A 304 -0.27 5.59 7.97
CA MET A 304 0.98 6.27 7.64
C MET A 304 2.02 6.04 8.71
N GLU A 305 3.28 5.95 8.32
CA GLU A 305 4.41 5.90 9.24
C GLU A 305 5.53 6.86 8.82
N SER A 306 6.37 7.21 9.78
CA SER A 306 7.58 8.02 9.54
C SER A 306 7.28 9.35 8.85
N ILE A 307 6.16 10.00 9.21
CA ILE A 307 5.77 11.30 8.68
C ILE A 307 6.82 12.33 9.15
N ASN A 308 7.51 12.92 8.19
CA ASN A 308 8.56 13.91 8.41
C ASN A 308 8.33 15.13 7.51
N TYR A 309 8.48 16.31 8.11
CA TYR A 309 8.49 17.57 7.39
C TYR A 309 9.69 18.39 7.83
N ASN A 310 10.62 18.66 6.91
CA ASN A 310 11.81 19.48 7.15
C ASN A 310 12.63 19.06 8.39
N GLY A 311 12.70 17.75 8.66
CA GLY A 311 13.41 17.18 9.81
C GLY A 311 12.54 16.97 11.05
N ASP A 312 11.38 17.61 11.15
CA ASP A 312 10.44 17.40 12.25
C ASP A 312 9.69 16.07 12.07
N ASN A 313 9.83 15.16 13.04
CA ASN A 313 9.13 13.87 13.06
C ASN A 313 7.70 14.06 13.57
N ILE A 314 6.76 14.32 12.66
CA ILE A 314 5.35 14.58 12.95
C ILE A 314 4.70 13.39 13.65
N THR A 315 5.09 12.17 13.29
CA THR A 315 4.62 10.95 13.96
C THR A 315 4.99 10.90 15.44
N ASP A 316 6.23 11.24 15.80
CA ASP A 316 6.67 11.31 17.21
C ASP A 316 5.98 12.46 17.95
N LEU A 317 5.79 13.61 17.30
CA LEU A 317 5.06 14.73 17.86
C LEU A 317 3.59 14.37 18.17
N ALA A 318 2.91 13.65 17.27
CA ALA A 318 1.56 13.13 17.48
C ALA A 318 1.52 12.18 18.69
N ARG A 319 2.47 11.24 18.76
CA ARG A 319 2.58 10.27 19.86
C ARG A 319 2.77 10.93 21.22
N ARG A 320 3.56 12.01 21.27
CA ARG A 320 3.80 12.78 22.49
C ARG A 320 2.73 13.85 22.76
N LYS A 321 1.65 13.89 21.97
CA LYS A 321 0.57 14.89 22.07
C LYS A 321 1.09 16.33 22.01
N LYS A 322 2.12 16.57 21.19
CA LYS A 322 2.74 17.90 20.98
C LYS A 322 2.15 18.68 19.80
N ILE A 323 1.22 18.07 19.06
CA ILE A 323 0.49 18.67 17.95
C ILE A 323 -1.00 18.38 18.13
N ASP A 324 -1.84 19.13 17.41
CA ASP A 324 -3.29 18.96 17.49
C ASP A 324 -3.72 17.67 16.78
N THR A 325 -4.31 16.76 17.57
CA THR A 325 -4.91 15.51 17.11
C THR A 325 -6.37 15.39 17.56
N SER A 326 -7.01 16.51 17.91
CA SER A 326 -8.37 16.54 18.48
C SER A 326 -9.44 16.03 17.51
N SER A 327 -9.19 16.08 16.20
CA SER A 327 -10.10 15.53 15.18
C SER A 327 -10.21 14.00 15.22
N PHE A 328 -9.25 13.29 15.81
CA PHE A 328 -9.29 11.83 15.89
C PHE A 328 -10.27 11.38 16.97
N ARG A 329 -11.28 10.58 16.59
CA ARG A 329 -12.15 9.90 17.57
C ARG A 329 -11.36 8.93 18.44
N ASN A 330 -10.47 8.17 17.81
CA ASN A 330 -9.56 7.25 18.49
C ASN A 330 -8.22 7.23 17.74
N LEU A 331 -7.24 8.00 18.24
CA LEU A 331 -5.90 8.00 17.69
C LEU A 331 -5.17 6.71 18.08
N SER A 332 -4.95 5.82 17.12
CA SER A 332 -4.20 4.58 17.32
C SER A 332 -2.84 4.62 16.66
N PHE A 333 -1.86 3.99 17.31
CA PHE A 333 -0.46 3.94 16.86
C PHE A 333 -0.06 2.59 16.25
N PHE A 334 -1.04 1.88 15.70
CA PHE A 334 -0.89 0.61 15.01
C PHE A 334 -1.78 0.62 13.76
N CYS A 335 -1.36 -0.08 12.71
CA CYS A 335 -2.17 -0.18 11.50
C CYS A 335 -3.34 -1.15 11.74
N VAL A 336 -4.58 -0.68 11.60
CA VAL A 336 -5.74 -1.56 11.68
C VAL A 336 -5.87 -2.29 10.35
N GLU A 337 -5.73 -3.61 10.36
CA GLU A 337 -5.93 -4.41 9.16
C GLU A 337 -7.42 -4.56 8.87
N THR A 338 -7.84 -4.13 7.68
CA THR A 338 -9.16 -4.47 7.14
C THR A 338 -9.08 -5.86 6.54
N HIS A 339 -9.73 -6.83 7.19
CA HIS A 339 -9.80 -8.19 6.68
C HIS A 339 -10.88 -8.25 5.59
N SER A 340 -10.49 -8.16 4.31
CA SER A 340 -11.30 -8.68 3.22
C SER A 340 -10.98 -10.17 3.06
N PHE A 341 -11.99 -11.01 3.16
CA PHE A 341 -11.89 -12.44 2.82
C PHE A 341 -12.56 -12.63 1.46
N PRO A 342 -11.88 -13.23 0.47
CA PRO A 342 -12.55 -13.59 -0.78
C PRO A 342 -13.66 -14.59 -0.46
N VAL A 343 -14.84 -14.35 -1.02
CA VAL A 343 -15.98 -15.26 -0.92
C VAL A 343 -16.04 -16.07 -2.20
N PHE A 344 -16.15 -17.39 -2.07
CA PHE A 344 -16.33 -18.29 -3.19
C PHE A 344 -17.81 -18.53 -3.38
N PHE A 345 -18.30 -18.23 -4.58
CA PHE A 345 -19.67 -18.50 -4.99
C PHE A 345 -19.71 -19.76 -5.86
N ASN A 346 -20.62 -20.68 -5.55
CA ASN A 346 -21.09 -21.67 -6.50
C ASN A 346 -22.24 -21.08 -7.35
N ALA A 347 -22.73 -21.83 -8.34
CA ALA A 347 -23.74 -21.34 -9.29
C ALA A 347 -25.09 -20.93 -8.66
N THR A 348 -25.38 -21.33 -7.41
CA THR A 348 -26.66 -21.04 -6.73
C THR A 348 -26.50 -20.15 -5.50
N SER A 349 -25.28 -19.88 -5.08
CA SER A 349 -24.99 -19.02 -3.93
C SER A 349 -24.95 -17.56 -4.33
N PHE A 350 -25.45 -16.70 -3.45
CA PHE A 350 -25.37 -15.26 -3.58
C PHE A 350 -25.14 -14.64 -2.20
N LEU A 351 -24.63 -13.40 -2.18
CA LEU A 351 -24.45 -12.61 -0.95
C LEU A 351 -25.35 -11.40 -1.03
N GLN A 352 -26.29 -11.28 -0.09
CA GLN A 352 -27.13 -10.10 0.02
C GLN A 352 -26.45 -9.07 0.91
N LEU A 353 -26.17 -7.89 0.35
CA LEU A 353 -25.61 -6.76 1.08
C LEU A 353 -26.71 -5.75 1.42
N PRO A 354 -26.58 -4.99 2.53
CA PRO A 354 -27.52 -3.93 2.84
C PRO A 354 -27.40 -2.81 1.79
N GLY A 355 -28.53 -2.53 1.12
CA GLY A 355 -28.65 -1.40 0.19
C GLY A 355 -28.85 -0.07 0.91
N ARG A 356 -28.69 1.04 0.18
CA ARG A 356 -29.05 2.39 0.64
C ARG A 356 -30.22 2.88 -0.22
N ALA A 357 -31.38 3.09 0.39
CA ALA A 357 -32.55 3.69 -0.28
C ALA A 357 -32.43 5.23 -0.31
N ASN A 358 -33.14 5.89 -1.22
CA ASN A 358 -33.26 7.35 -1.31
C ASN A 358 -31.92 8.08 -1.54
N HIS A 359 -31.06 7.54 -2.40
CA HIS A 359 -29.81 8.18 -2.82
C HIS A 359 -29.70 8.20 -4.33
N ASP A 360 -29.46 9.39 -4.89
CA ASP A 360 -29.38 9.62 -6.34
C ASP A 360 -28.05 9.14 -6.97
N THR A 361 -27.15 8.57 -6.17
CA THR A 361 -25.82 8.14 -6.63
C THR A 361 -25.46 6.76 -6.09
N LEU A 362 -25.04 5.87 -7.00
CA LEU A 362 -24.57 4.53 -6.70
C LEU A 362 -23.10 4.38 -7.14
N SER A 363 -22.25 3.94 -6.23
CA SER A 363 -20.84 3.61 -6.50
C SER A 363 -20.54 2.23 -5.95
N VAL A 364 -20.19 1.30 -6.83
CA VAL A 364 -19.79 -0.06 -6.45
C VAL A 364 -18.42 -0.38 -7.03
N SER A 365 -17.59 -1.04 -6.22
CA SER A 365 -16.28 -1.55 -6.63
C SER A 365 -16.05 -2.93 -6.01
N PHE A 366 -15.65 -3.90 -6.82
CA PHE A 366 -15.30 -5.25 -6.38
C PHE A 366 -14.26 -5.86 -7.32
N GLN A 367 -13.59 -6.90 -6.84
CA GLN A 367 -12.66 -7.73 -7.62
C GLN A 367 -13.24 -9.14 -7.71
N PHE A 368 -13.17 -9.77 -8.89
CA PHE A 368 -13.62 -11.15 -9.08
C PHE A 368 -12.62 -11.93 -9.92
N ARG A 369 -12.67 -13.26 -9.80
CA ARG A 369 -11.93 -14.21 -10.65
C ARG A 369 -12.82 -15.41 -10.90
N THR A 370 -13.02 -15.76 -12.17
CA THR A 370 -13.84 -16.90 -12.58
C THR A 370 -13.29 -17.52 -13.87
N TRP A 371 -13.63 -18.79 -14.11
CA TRP A 371 -13.42 -19.47 -15.39
C TRP A 371 -14.73 -19.60 -16.19
N ASN A 372 -15.85 -19.19 -15.59
CA ASN A 372 -17.15 -19.26 -16.25
C ASN A 372 -17.29 -18.09 -17.24
N PRO A 373 -17.68 -18.36 -18.50
CA PRO A 373 -17.88 -17.31 -19.50
C PRO A 373 -19.11 -16.46 -19.21
N GLU A 374 -20.09 -17.03 -18.50
CA GLU A 374 -21.37 -16.41 -18.16
C GLU A 374 -21.56 -16.33 -16.64
N GLY A 375 -22.22 -15.28 -16.16
CA GLY A 375 -22.70 -15.23 -14.78
C GLY A 375 -23.07 -13.84 -14.27
N LEU A 376 -24.10 -13.78 -13.43
CA LEU A 376 -24.50 -12.55 -12.75
C LEU A 376 -23.49 -12.21 -11.63
N LEU A 377 -22.87 -11.03 -11.69
CA LEU A 377 -21.90 -10.56 -10.70
C LEU A 377 -22.53 -9.67 -9.63
N LEU A 378 -23.45 -8.79 -10.03
CA LEU A 378 -24.16 -7.88 -9.14
C LEU A 378 -25.56 -7.61 -9.66
N PHE A 379 -26.52 -7.55 -8.74
CA PHE A 379 -27.88 -7.11 -9.01
C PHE A 379 -28.37 -6.22 -7.87
N SER A 380 -29.01 -5.10 -8.20
CA SER A 380 -29.70 -4.25 -7.24
C SER A 380 -30.98 -3.69 -7.86
N ASN A 381 -32.07 -3.76 -7.09
CA ASN A 381 -33.22 -2.91 -7.36
C ASN A 381 -32.88 -1.47 -6.94
N LEU A 382 -33.23 -0.52 -7.79
CA LEU A 382 -33.16 0.93 -7.54
C LEU A 382 -34.58 1.43 -7.30
N ASP A 383 -34.72 2.64 -6.76
CA ASP A 383 -36.05 3.23 -6.51
C ASP A 383 -36.85 3.41 -7.83
N ASP A 384 -36.15 3.65 -8.92
CA ASP A 384 -36.66 3.90 -10.27
C ASP A 384 -36.11 2.93 -11.32
N GLY A 385 -35.68 1.72 -10.93
CA GLY A 385 -35.09 0.81 -11.90
C GLY A 385 -34.35 -0.40 -11.35
N THR A 386 -33.46 -0.97 -12.17
CA THR A 386 -32.58 -2.08 -11.81
C THR A 386 -31.18 -1.85 -12.37
N LEU A 387 -30.16 -2.13 -11.56
CA LEU A 387 -28.78 -2.27 -12.00
C LEU A 387 -28.39 -3.75 -12.00
N GLU A 388 -27.85 -4.20 -13.12
CA GLU A 388 -27.25 -5.51 -13.30
C GLU A 388 -25.83 -5.38 -13.85
N ILE A 389 -24.89 -6.13 -13.26
CA ILE A 389 -23.54 -6.33 -13.79
C ILE A 389 -23.35 -7.82 -13.97
N SER A 390 -23.09 -8.25 -15.20
CA SER A 390 -23.02 -9.65 -15.60
C SER A 390 -21.73 -9.92 -16.39
N LEU A 391 -21.40 -11.20 -16.53
CA LEU A 391 -20.47 -11.69 -17.55
C LEU A 391 -21.30 -12.28 -18.68
N GLU A 392 -21.04 -11.80 -19.89
CA GLU A 392 -21.63 -12.25 -21.14
C GLU A 392 -20.49 -12.48 -22.15
N ASP A 393 -20.35 -13.70 -22.65
CA ASP A 393 -19.27 -14.18 -23.51
C ASP A 393 -17.87 -13.78 -23.00
N SER A 394 -17.63 -13.96 -21.69
CA SER A 394 -16.39 -13.57 -20.99
C SER A 394 -16.09 -12.06 -20.97
N LYS A 395 -17.05 -11.21 -21.32
CA LYS A 395 -16.97 -9.76 -21.19
C LYS A 395 -17.84 -9.29 -20.03
N VAL A 396 -17.42 -8.23 -19.36
CA VAL A 396 -18.25 -7.62 -18.30
C VAL A 396 -19.30 -6.74 -18.96
N GLY A 397 -20.57 -7.08 -18.76
CA GLY A 397 -21.76 -6.32 -19.12
C GLY A 397 -22.25 -5.46 -17.95
N VAL A 398 -22.69 -4.23 -18.21
CA VAL A 398 -23.44 -3.40 -17.25
C VAL A 398 -24.76 -3.03 -17.90
N HIS A 399 -25.87 -3.42 -17.26
CA HIS A 399 -27.23 -3.20 -17.71
C HIS A 399 -27.97 -2.34 -16.69
N LEU A 400 -28.33 -1.13 -17.08
CA LEU A 400 -29.15 -0.24 -16.25
C LEU A 400 -30.52 -0.08 -16.92
N ASN A 401 -31.58 -0.53 -16.25
CA ASN A 401 -32.96 -0.29 -16.67
C ASN A 401 -33.58 0.74 -15.75
N LEU A 402 -33.96 1.90 -16.28
CA LEU A 402 -34.67 2.95 -15.54
C LEU A 402 -36.12 3.02 -16.01
N THR A 403 -37.05 3.04 -15.07
CA THR A 403 -38.47 3.30 -15.29
C THR A 403 -38.73 4.79 -15.11
N GLN A 404 -38.88 5.53 -16.22
CA GLN A 404 -39.31 6.93 -16.22
C GLN A 404 -40.78 7.05 -16.64
N GLU A 405 -41.40 8.21 -16.39
CA GLU A 405 -42.79 8.49 -16.79
C GLU A 405 -43.04 8.34 -18.30
N THR A 406 -42.01 8.41 -19.14
CA THR A 406 -42.07 8.37 -20.61
C THR A 406 -41.69 7.01 -21.23
N GLY A 407 -41.32 6.01 -20.42
CA GLY A 407 -40.98 4.66 -20.87
C GLY A 407 -39.77 4.05 -20.15
N ASN A 408 -39.49 2.78 -20.43
CA ASN A 408 -38.32 2.08 -19.89
C ASN A 408 -37.08 2.39 -20.74
N GLN A 409 -36.04 2.96 -20.14
CA GLN A 409 -34.74 3.16 -20.78
C GLN A 409 -33.76 2.07 -20.34
N ARG A 410 -33.04 1.48 -21.30
CA ARG A 410 -32.02 0.45 -21.07
C ARG A 410 -30.65 0.91 -21.56
N VAL A 411 -29.66 0.82 -20.70
CA VAL A 411 -28.25 1.12 -21.03
C VAL A 411 -27.44 -0.16 -20.91
N ASP A 412 -26.81 -0.57 -22.01
CA ASP A 412 -25.92 -1.73 -22.05
C ASP A 412 -24.48 -1.27 -22.35
N LEU A 413 -23.54 -1.73 -21.52
CA LEU A 413 -22.10 -1.44 -21.66
C LEU A 413 -21.32 -2.75 -21.58
N SER A 414 -20.37 -2.94 -22.49
CA SER A 414 -19.49 -4.12 -22.49
C SER A 414 -18.02 -3.75 -22.31
N SER A 415 -17.26 -4.60 -21.62
CA SER A 415 -15.81 -4.42 -21.49
C SER A 415 -15.14 -4.47 -22.87
N GLY A 416 -14.51 -3.37 -23.27
CA GLY A 416 -13.90 -3.19 -24.60
C GLY A 416 -14.48 -2.01 -25.41
N GLU A 417 -15.60 -1.42 -24.96
CA GLU A 417 -16.12 -0.17 -25.55
C GLU A 417 -15.32 1.06 -25.10
N SER A 418 -15.22 2.08 -25.96
CA SER A 418 -14.50 3.32 -25.64
C SER A 418 -15.25 4.17 -24.61
N VAL A 419 -14.53 4.92 -23.76
CA VAL A 419 -15.12 5.88 -22.80
C VAL A 419 -16.01 6.92 -23.50
N TYR A 420 -15.76 7.19 -24.78
CA TYR A 420 -16.60 8.06 -25.61
C TYR A 420 -17.99 7.45 -25.88
N SER A 421 -18.08 6.12 -26.09
CA SER A 421 -19.36 5.38 -26.20
C SER A 421 -20.21 5.54 -24.93
N PHE A 422 -19.56 5.49 -23.76
CA PHE A 422 -20.20 5.64 -22.46
C PHE A 422 -20.80 7.04 -22.27
N ILE A 423 -20.03 8.09 -22.57
CA ILE A 423 -20.50 9.47 -22.44
C ILE A 423 -21.65 9.74 -23.43
N GLN A 424 -21.55 9.25 -24.67
CA GLN A 424 -22.61 9.45 -25.67
C GLN A 424 -23.92 8.77 -25.25
N LYS A 425 -23.87 7.49 -24.81
CA LYS A 425 -25.06 6.76 -24.34
C LYS A 425 -25.72 7.42 -23.11
N LEU A 426 -24.93 8.04 -22.22
CA LEU A 426 -25.45 8.82 -21.10
C LEU A 426 -26.02 10.18 -21.52
N TYR A 427 -25.41 10.82 -22.53
CA TYR A 427 -25.88 12.11 -23.06
C TYR A 427 -27.23 11.94 -23.76
N ASP A 428 -27.38 10.87 -24.55
CA ASP A 428 -28.62 10.51 -25.25
C ASP A 428 -29.77 10.16 -24.28
N MET A 429 -29.52 10.05 -22.96
CA MET A 429 -30.54 9.85 -21.92
C MET A 429 -30.97 11.13 -21.19
N LEU A 430 -30.13 12.19 -21.23
CA LEU A 430 -30.39 13.45 -20.53
C LEU A 430 -31.12 14.48 -21.40
N GLU A 431 -31.21 14.24 -22.72
CA GLU A 431 -32.14 14.90 -23.65
C GLU A 431 -33.41 14.06 -23.83
#